data_AF-A0A368Z9G4-F1
#
_entry.id   AF-A0A368Z9G4-F1
#
_cell.length_a   1.000
_cell.length_b   1.000
_cell.length_c   1.000
_cell.angle_alpha   90.00
_cell.angle_beta   90.00
_cell.angle_gamma   90.00
#
_symmetry.space_group_name_H-M   'P 1'
#
loop_
_entity.id
_entity.type
_entity.pdbx_description
1 polymer ?
#
loop_
_entity_poly.entity_id
_entity_poly.type
_entity_poly.pdbx_seq_one_letter_code
_entity_poly.pdbx_strand_id
1 'polypeptide(L)' 'MYVKHCPECNKKSYSSCKKGEWNCPHCDHDLSDEEAQRPKGD' A
#
# COMPACT_ATOMS: atom_id res chain seq x y z
N MET A 1 -9.71 -4.99 2.38
CA MET A 1 -8.87 -3.78 2.21
C MET A 1 -7.50 -4.10 2.74
N TYR A 2 -6.44 -3.71 2.03
CA TYR A 2 -5.07 -3.82 2.46
C TYR A 2 -4.49 -2.41 2.55
N VAL A 3 -3.48 -2.24 3.40
CA VAL A 3 -2.75 -0.98 3.55
C VAL A 3 -1.26 -1.23 3.39
N LYS A 4 -0.60 -0.39 2.60
CA LYS A 4 0.86 -0.29 2.50
C LYS A 4 1.29 1.09 2.98
N HIS A 5 2.46 1.18 3.58
CA HIS A 5 3.05 2.46 3.95
C HIS A 5 4.07 2.82 2.89
N CYS A 6 3.92 3.99 2.25
CA CYS A 6 4.87 4.42 1.25
C CYS A 6 6.15 4.95 1.92
N PRO A 7 7.35 4.43 1.59
CA PRO A 7 8.60 4.91 2.18
C PRO A 7 8.96 6.33 1.72
N GLU A 8 8.60 6.70 0.49
CA GLU A 8 8.89 8.03 -0.07
C GLU A 8 8.09 9.14 0.59
N CYS A 9 6.75 9.04 0.54
CA CYS A 9 5.89 10.11 1.05
C CYS A 9 5.42 9.89 2.48
N ASN A 10 5.77 8.76 3.11
CA ASN A 10 5.32 8.37 4.45
C ASN A 10 3.80 8.35 4.63
N LYS A 11 3.02 8.24 3.53
CA LYS A 11 1.55 8.15 3.56
C LYS A 11 1.08 6.71 3.45
N LYS A 12 -0.11 6.46 3.99
CA LYS A 12 -0.79 5.16 3.90
C LYS A 12 -1.49 5.05 2.56
N SER A 13 -1.10 4.07 1.76
CA SER A 13 -1.81 3.69 0.56
C SER A 13 -2.76 2.54 0.89
N TYR A 14 -4.01 2.63 0.45
CA TYR A 14 -4.98 1.55 0.60
C TYR A 14 -5.27 0.92 -0.76
N SER A 15 -5.38 -0.40 -0.81
CA SER A 15 -5.78 -1.11 -2.02
C SER A 15 -6.70 -2.28 -1.68
N SER A 16 -7.51 -2.66 -2.66
CA SER A 16 -8.42 -3.80 -2.55
C SER A 16 -7.69 -5.13 -2.80
N CYS A 17 -6.51 -5.09 -3.43
CA CYS A 17 -5.70 -6.24 -3.78
C CYS A 17 -4.51 -6.41 -2.82
N LYS A 18 -4.19 -7.67 -2.48
CA LYS A 18 -3.02 -8.01 -1.63
C LYS A 18 -1.70 -8.00 -2.39
N LYS A 19 -1.75 -8.41 -3.66
CA LYS A 19 -0.59 -8.74 -4.51
C LYS A 19 -0.82 -8.15 -5.90
N GLY A 20 0.26 -7.76 -6.56
CA GLY A 20 0.25 -7.14 -7.89
C GLY A 20 0.91 -5.76 -7.87
N GLU A 21 0.97 -5.13 -9.04
CA GLU A 21 1.41 -3.75 -9.19
C GLU A 21 0.62 -2.84 -8.26
N TRP A 22 1.32 -2.13 -7.39
CA TRP A 22 0.71 -1.22 -6.43
C TRP A 22 1.51 0.07 -6.39
N ASN A 23 0.98 1.11 -7.02
CA ASN A 23 1.57 2.43 -6.96
C ASN A 23 0.95 3.26 -5.83
N CYS A 24 1.77 4.07 -5.17
CA CYS A 24 1.31 5.00 -4.16
C CYS A 24 0.43 6.08 -4.82
N PRO A 25 -0.83 6.31 -4.39
CA PRO A 25 -1.72 7.30 -5.00
C PRO A 25 -1.32 8.75 -4.69
N HIS A 26 -0.24 8.96 -3.93
CA HIS A 26 0.22 10.29 -3.52
C HIS A 26 1.48 10.75 -4.24
N CYS A 27 2.37 9.81 -4.59
CA CYS A 27 3.65 10.12 -5.23
C CYS A 27 3.97 9.18 -6.40
N ASP A 28 3.03 8.32 -6.79
CA ASP A 28 3.16 7.32 -7.87
C ASP A 28 4.28 6.29 -7.67
N HIS A 29 4.95 6.30 -6.52
CA HIS A 29 6.03 5.38 -6.20
C HIS A 29 5.55 3.93 -6.19
N ASP A 30 6.34 3.04 -6.76
CA ASP A 30 6.05 1.62 -6.76
C ASP A 30 6.15 1.06 -5.33
N LEU A 31 5.06 0.43 -4.89
CA LEU A 31 4.93 -0.27 -3.62
C LEU A 31 4.72 -1.76 -3.88
N SER A 32 5.03 -2.28 -5.07
CA SER A 32 4.74 -3.66 -5.46
C SER A 32 5.51 -4.64 -4.57
N ASP A 33 6.75 -4.29 -4.25
CA ASP A 33 7.63 -5.02 -3.32
C ASP A 33 7.26 -4.84 -1.84
N GLU A 34 6.53 -3.78 -1.48
CA GLU A 34 6.18 -3.50 -0.08
C GLU A 34 5.13 -4.49 0.45
N GLU A 35 5.24 -4.89 1.72
CA GLU A 35 4.31 -5.85 2.30
C GLU A 35 2.95 -5.20 2.62
N ALA A 36 1.89 -5.76 2.04
CA ALA A 36 0.52 -5.31 2.28
C ALA A 36 0.00 -5.82 3.63
N GLN A 37 -0.27 -4.91 4.55
CA GLN A 37 -0.87 -5.23 5.84
C GLN A 37 -2.40 -5.30 5.72
N ARG A 38 -3.03 -6.29 6.36
CA ARG A 38 -4.49 -6.29 6.54
C ARG A 38 -4.80 -5.35 7.71
N PRO A 39 -5.69 -4.35 7.58
CA PRO A 39 -6.29 -3.74 8.74
C PRO A 39 -7.01 -4.88 9.47
N LYS A 40 -6.57 -5.20 10.70
CA LYS A 40 -7.30 -6.15 11.55
C LYS A 40 -8.72 -5.62 11.68
N GLY A 41 -9.68 -6.37 11.14
CA GLY A 41 -11.06 -6.23 11.57
C GLY A 41 -11.14 -6.69 13.01
N ASP A 42 -11.79 -5.87 13.83
CA ASP A 42 -12.22 -6.16 15.20
C ASP A 42 -13.03 -7.46 15.26
#